data_AF-A0A5N6P0W9-F1
#
_entry.id   AF-A0A5N6P0W9-F1
#
_cell.length_a   1.000
_cell.length_b   1.000
_cell.length_c   1.000
_cell.angle_alpha   90.00
_cell.angle_beta   90.00
_cell.angle_gamma   90.00
#
_symmetry.space_group_name_H-M   'P 1'
#
loop_
_entity.id
_entity.type
_entity.pdbx_description
1 polymer ?
#
loop_
_entity_poly.entity_id
_entity_poly.type
_entity_poly.pdbx_seq_one_letter_code
_entity_poly.pdbx_strand_id
1 'polypeptide(L)'
;MRCQLQTRARIVSVVRTYAGGRRPSSKAITRTMSAKSTGLMFQLKVNPISGNSEWIVIEEEIDDVSPEPMLATTSYLDMLNDSPRNRAYRAAIDRTVSKHRHVLDIGSGTGLLSMMADRAMSGDDLSSSKGMITACESYIPTVKLMKKVLRANNMNHKIRVFNKKSDELEVGVDIASRADVLVNEILDSELLAEGLIPTLQHAHDKLLMENYKTVPYRATPHLRCTHIITYLWKLHDLFNNEVDVDDGIHLVPKGKESILRVKPQQFVMHCDALGEEIRLLSEHFKVFEFDFWKRPDSHGETQIHIKAANDGTIHAVISWWVLQLDEEGEVFYSTSPKWISSPLPNNGWKQCVWFTKGKGIPVSKDEDICMDASHTDISISYDFNAHTQDSHITLSPERIAIYGDNHWSLSMLKAISYALKGQDSPLCVIADDSVFLSVAAAHVAKASHVISLFSGLGDKGSQYLQAVADENGYSMDRVQAVNTRKSQLTMNDTHQNKVDLLIAEPFYFGAEGMLPWHGLQFWSKRTMLDSMLSEDACIMPCKGVLKACAMSLPKLSDTYTIMEFDFLKPLSSCQGKAKVAYSSIELACTLTGCNCN
;
A
#
# COMPACT_ATOMS: atom_id res chain seq x y z
N MET A 1 32.15 -59.15 -13.84
CA MET A 1 31.13 -59.68 -14.77
C MET A 1 29.88 -58.84 -14.59
N ARG A 2 29.24 -58.10 -15.51
CA ARG A 2 29.31 -57.77 -16.95
C ARG A 2 28.93 -56.26 -17.00
N CYS A 3 29.68 -55.33 -17.58
CA CYS A 3 29.82 -55.00 -19.00
C CYS A 3 28.48 -54.89 -19.78
N GLN A 4 28.04 -53.66 -20.12
CA GLN A 4 27.86 -53.10 -21.48
C GLN A 4 26.88 -51.89 -21.43
N LEU A 5 27.24 -50.66 -21.82
CA LEU A 5 27.46 -50.10 -23.18
C LEU A 5 26.17 -49.91 -24.01
N GLN A 6 25.80 -48.66 -24.29
CA GLN A 6 25.53 -48.03 -25.62
C GLN A 6 24.38 -46.99 -25.58
N THR A 7 24.68 -45.69 -25.70
CA THR A 7 24.65 -44.84 -26.92
C THR A 7 23.29 -44.71 -27.62
N ARG A 8 22.76 -43.48 -27.73
CA ARG A 8 22.60 -42.74 -29.02
C ARG A 8 21.76 -41.47 -28.87
N ALA A 9 22.42 -40.33 -29.07
CA ALA A 9 21.77 -39.10 -29.52
C ALA A 9 21.36 -39.28 -31.00
N ARG A 10 20.17 -38.78 -31.36
CA ARG A 10 19.81 -38.49 -32.75
C ARG A 10 19.45 -37.01 -32.86
N ILE A 11 20.35 -36.29 -33.52
CA ILE A 11 20.13 -34.97 -34.11
C ILE A 11 19.38 -35.22 -35.43
N VAL A 12 18.24 -34.56 -35.63
CA VAL A 12 17.63 -34.42 -36.96
C VAL A 12 17.58 -32.94 -37.28
N SER A 13 18.51 -32.51 -38.12
CA SER A 13 18.51 -31.23 -38.80
C SER A 13 17.52 -31.27 -39.96
N VAL A 14 16.61 -30.31 -40.04
CA VAL A 14 15.88 -30.02 -41.27
C VAL A 14 16.29 -28.63 -41.74
N VAL A 15 17.13 -28.62 -42.77
CA VAL A 15 17.50 -27.44 -43.56
C VAL A 15 16.40 -27.24 -44.60
N ARG A 16 15.86 -26.01 -44.71
CA ARG A 16 15.20 -25.56 -45.94
C ARG A 16 15.70 -24.17 -46.34
N THR A 17 16.29 -24.15 -47.52
CA THR A 17 16.83 -23.04 -48.29
C THR A 17 15.73 -22.13 -48.82
N TYR A 18 15.93 -20.82 -48.72
CA TYR A 18 15.15 -19.78 -49.39
C TYR A 18 15.67 -19.57 -50.82
N ALA A 19 14.76 -19.52 -51.80
CA ALA A 19 14.98 -18.98 -53.13
C ALA A 19 13.70 -18.25 -53.58
N GLY A 20 13.87 -17.11 -54.25
CA GLY A 20 12.87 -16.04 -54.36
C GLY A 20 11.85 -16.16 -55.50
N GLY A 21 10.96 -15.15 -55.56
CA GLY A 21 10.32 -14.74 -56.82
C GLY A 21 8.80 -14.48 -56.80
N ARG A 22 8.44 -13.18 -56.77
CA ARG A 22 7.30 -12.48 -57.43
C ARG A 22 5.82 -12.83 -57.08
N ARG A 23 5.08 -11.76 -56.79
CA ARG A 23 3.59 -11.56 -56.84
C ARG A 23 3.06 -11.68 -58.29
N PRO A 24 1.75 -11.96 -58.57
CA PRO A 24 0.60 -11.25 -57.97
C PRO A 24 -0.77 -11.96 -57.79
N SER A 25 -1.59 -11.34 -56.92
CA SER A 25 -3.07 -11.17 -56.94
C SER A 25 -4.06 -12.29 -56.54
N SER A 26 -5.06 -11.82 -55.78
CA SER A 26 -6.43 -12.31 -55.54
C SER A 26 -6.72 -13.22 -54.32
N LYS A 27 -7.44 -12.59 -53.38
CA LYS A 27 -8.38 -13.05 -52.34
C LYS A 27 -8.41 -14.54 -51.96
N ALA A 28 -7.98 -14.82 -50.72
CA ALA A 28 -8.61 -15.78 -49.82
C ALA A 28 -8.40 -15.32 -48.36
N ILE A 29 -9.48 -14.92 -47.68
CA ILE A 29 -9.46 -14.66 -46.25
C ILE A 29 -9.61 -16.01 -45.55
N THR A 30 -8.51 -16.54 -45.03
CA THR A 30 -8.53 -17.67 -44.09
C THR A 30 -8.07 -17.12 -42.74
N ARG A 31 -9.04 -16.86 -41.85
CA ARG A 31 -8.78 -16.57 -40.44
C ARG A 31 -8.27 -17.85 -39.78
N THR A 32 -6.97 -17.95 -39.59
CA THR A 32 -6.36 -18.96 -38.72
C THR A 32 -6.32 -18.41 -37.31
N MET A 33 -7.09 -19.02 -36.41
CA MET A 33 -6.98 -18.79 -34.97
C MET A 33 -5.61 -19.27 -34.49
N SER A 34 -4.87 -18.39 -33.81
CA SER A 34 -3.69 -18.74 -33.04
C SER A 34 -3.96 -18.33 -31.60
N ALA A 35 -4.26 -19.32 -30.76
CA ALA A 35 -4.14 -19.18 -29.32
C ALA A 35 -2.68 -18.87 -28.98
N LYS A 36 -2.38 -17.63 -28.58
CA LYS A 36 -1.09 -17.30 -27.98
C LYS A 36 -1.18 -17.57 -26.48
N SER A 37 -0.54 -18.67 -26.08
CA SER A 37 -0.19 -18.99 -24.71
C SER A 37 0.74 -17.89 -24.17
N THR A 38 0.28 -17.09 -23.21
CA THR A 38 1.15 -16.26 -22.37
C THR A 38 1.79 -17.16 -21.32
N GLY A 39 2.98 -17.66 -21.63
CA GLY A 39 3.76 -18.52 -20.75
C GLY A 39 4.76 -17.69 -19.95
N LEU A 40 4.59 -17.64 -18.63
CA LEU A 40 5.71 -17.31 -17.74
C LEU A 40 6.80 -18.37 -17.96
N MET A 41 7.93 -17.96 -18.52
CA MET A 41 9.06 -18.85 -18.75
C MET A 41 10.11 -18.61 -17.68
N PHE A 42 10.35 -19.62 -16.85
CA PHE A 42 11.49 -19.63 -15.94
C PHE A 42 12.73 -19.95 -16.75
N GLN A 43 13.63 -18.98 -16.89
CA GLN A 43 14.93 -19.22 -17.50
C GLN A 43 15.98 -19.35 -16.40
N LEU A 44 16.71 -20.46 -16.44
CA LEU A 44 17.87 -20.69 -15.60
C LEU A 44 19.04 -19.86 -16.15
N LYS A 45 19.42 -18.79 -15.46
CA LYS A 45 20.53 -17.90 -15.84
C LYS A 45 21.66 -18.03 -14.83
N VAL A 46 22.90 -18.19 -15.31
CA VAL A 46 24.07 -18.24 -14.42
C VAL A 46 24.43 -16.82 -14.00
N ASN A 47 24.43 -16.56 -12.70
CA ASN A 47 24.85 -15.29 -12.11
C ASN A 47 26.34 -15.08 -12.37
N PRO A 48 26.74 -13.99 -13.04
CA PRO A 48 28.13 -13.76 -13.43
C PRO A 48 29.07 -13.41 -12.27
N ILE A 49 28.54 -13.09 -11.09
CA ILE A 49 29.31 -12.76 -9.87
C ILE A 49 29.49 -14.00 -8.98
N SER A 50 28.47 -14.87 -8.89
CA SER A 50 28.48 -16.04 -8.00
C SER A 50 28.71 -17.38 -8.73
N GLY A 51 28.54 -17.43 -10.05
CA GLY A 51 28.62 -18.66 -10.86
C GLY A 51 27.43 -19.62 -10.66
N ASN A 52 26.46 -19.27 -9.82
CA ASN A 52 25.28 -20.10 -9.54
C ASN A 52 24.19 -19.88 -10.57
N SER A 53 23.41 -20.92 -10.84
CA SER A 53 22.26 -20.85 -11.72
C SER A 53 21.03 -20.37 -10.95
N GLU A 54 20.46 -19.24 -11.38
CA GLU A 54 19.31 -18.58 -10.78
C GLU A 54 18.11 -18.67 -11.73
N TRP A 55 16.92 -18.91 -11.18
CA TRP A 55 15.69 -18.88 -11.97
C TRP A 55 15.17 -17.45 -11.99
N ILE A 56 15.31 -16.80 -13.14
CA ILE A 56 14.67 -15.52 -13.39
C ILE A 56 13.39 -15.73 -14.17
N VAL A 57 12.34 -15.02 -13.77
CA VAL A 57 11.10 -14.92 -14.54
C VAL A 57 11.37 -13.93 -15.66
N ILE A 58 11.30 -14.40 -16.89
CA ILE A 58 11.36 -13.52 -18.06
C ILE A 58 9.94 -13.37 -18.56
N GLU A 59 9.45 -12.14 -18.50
CA GLU A 59 8.25 -11.71 -19.22
C GLU A 59 8.67 -11.42 -20.67
N GLU A 60 7.97 -12.00 -21.65
CA GLU A 60 8.07 -11.47 -23.01
C GLU A 60 7.44 -10.07 -23.01
N GLU A 61 8.25 -9.06 -23.33
CA GLU A 61 7.95 -7.64 -23.24
C GLU A 61 6.54 -7.30 -23.75
N ILE A 62 5.71 -6.81 -22.84
CA ILE A 62 4.62 -5.89 -23.15
C ILE A 62 4.91 -4.63 -22.33
N ASP A 63 5.23 -3.54 -23.03
CA ASP A 63 5.17 -2.19 -22.48
C ASP A 63 3.76 -1.93 -21.94
N ASP A 64 3.57 -1.96 -20.61
CA ASP A 64 3.00 -0.86 -19.84
C ASP A 64 3.07 -1.15 -18.32
N VAL A 65 3.29 -0.09 -17.56
CA VAL A 65 3.75 -0.09 -16.16
C VAL A 65 2.69 -0.58 -15.16
N SER A 66 2.90 -1.76 -14.56
CA SER A 66 2.65 -2.02 -13.12
C SER A 66 3.31 -3.35 -12.71
N PRO A 67 4.12 -3.41 -11.63
CA PRO A 67 4.61 -4.68 -11.12
C PRO A 67 3.42 -5.49 -10.58
N GLU A 68 3.15 -6.67 -11.15
CA GLU A 68 2.14 -7.58 -10.60
C GLU A 68 2.47 -7.86 -9.13
N PRO A 69 1.53 -7.64 -8.18
CA PRO A 69 1.79 -7.91 -6.78
C PRO A 69 2.11 -9.40 -6.61
N MET A 70 3.21 -9.71 -5.93
CA MET A 70 3.57 -11.09 -5.62
C MET A 70 2.52 -11.67 -4.67
N LEU A 71 2.21 -12.96 -4.81
CA LEU A 71 1.31 -13.69 -3.88
C LEU A 71 1.74 -13.61 -2.40
N ALA A 72 2.97 -13.18 -2.12
CA ALA A 72 3.49 -12.94 -0.77
C ALA A 72 3.08 -11.58 -0.16
N THR A 73 2.59 -10.62 -0.94
CA THR A 73 2.15 -9.29 -0.47
C THR A 73 0.64 -9.16 -0.33
N THR A 74 -0.11 -10.22 -0.62
CA THR A 74 -1.57 -10.25 -0.53
C THR A 74 -2.03 -10.55 0.90
N SER A 75 -3.10 -9.90 1.35
CA SER A 75 -3.73 -10.10 2.67
C SER A 75 -4.46 -11.45 2.84
N TYR A 76 -4.39 -12.35 1.84
CA TYR A 76 -5.12 -13.63 1.85
C TYR A 76 -4.84 -14.49 3.08
N LEU A 77 -3.61 -14.50 3.61
CA LEU A 77 -3.28 -15.31 4.79
C LEU A 77 -3.98 -14.82 6.05
N ASP A 78 -3.98 -13.50 6.28
CA ASP A 78 -4.67 -12.90 7.44
C ASP A 78 -6.17 -13.15 7.36
N MET A 79 -6.75 -13.01 6.16
CA MET A 79 -8.16 -13.30 5.90
C MET A 79 -8.52 -14.77 6.12
N LEU A 80 -7.67 -15.71 5.68
CA LEU A 80 -7.89 -17.14 5.88
C LEU A 80 -7.77 -17.56 7.35
N ASN A 81 -6.90 -16.89 8.12
CA ASN A 81 -6.74 -17.12 9.55
C ASN A 81 -7.80 -16.41 10.41
N ASP A 82 -8.62 -15.52 9.82
CA ASP A 82 -9.74 -14.87 10.50
C ASP A 82 -10.91 -15.85 10.73
N SER A 83 -10.78 -16.63 11.81
CA SER A 83 -11.78 -17.63 12.19
C SER A 83 -13.16 -17.04 12.48
N PRO A 84 -13.32 -15.89 13.18
CA PRO A 84 -14.61 -15.24 13.31
C PRO A 84 -15.26 -14.85 11.98
N ARG A 85 -14.53 -14.22 11.05
CA ARG A 85 -15.02 -13.91 9.68
C ARG A 85 -15.52 -15.18 9.01
N ASN A 86 -14.68 -16.21 8.98
CA ASN A 86 -14.98 -17.46 8.28
C ASN A 86 -16.21 -18.17 8.87
N ARG A 87 -16.40 -18.12 10.19
CA ARG A 87 -17.61 -18.66 10.84
C ARG A 87 -18.86 -17.83 10.52
N ALA A 88 -18.76 -16.51 10.49
CA ALA A 88 -19.87 -15.62 10.16
C ALA A 88 -20.32 -15.83 8.71
N TYR A 89 -19.39 -15.81 7.76
CA TYR A 89 -19.70 -16.13 6.35
C TYR A 89 -20.29 -17.53 6.20
N ARG A 90 -19.75 -18.53 6.91
CA ARG A 90 -20.29 -19.89 6.88
C ARG A 90 -21.75 -19.92 7.35
N ALA A 91 -22.06 -19.28 8.48
CA ALA A 91 -23.40 -19.24 9.04
C ALA A 91 -24.40 -18.54 8.11
N ALA A 92 -24.00 -17.41 7.51
CA ALA A 92 -24.84 -16.70 6.55
C ALA A 92 -25.06 -17.51 5.27
N ILE A 93 -24.00 -18.11 4.70
CA ILE A 93 -24.12 -18.98 3.53
C ILE A 93 -25.05 -20.16 3.80
N ASP A 94 -24.96 -20.80 4.97
CA ASP A 94 -25.84 -21.92 5.34
C ASP A 94 -27.31 -21.51 5.47
N ARG A 95 -27.60 -20.25 5.81
CA ARG A 95 -28.97 -19.69 5.88
C ARG A 95 -29.50 -19.29 4.51
N THR A 96 -28.65 -18.71 3.68
CA THR A 96 -29.05 -18.12 2.39
C THR A 96 -29.06 -19.12 1.24
N VAL A 97 -28.12 -20.06 1.20
CA VAL A 97 -27.95 -21.00 0.09
C VAL A 97 -28.81 -22.25 0.33
N SER A 98 -29.81 -22.44 -0.54
CA SER A 98 -30.66 -23.63 -0.53
C SER A 98 -30.34 -24.61 -1.67
N LYS A 99 -30.87 -25.84 -1.57
CA LYS A 99 -30.72 -26.86 -2.62
C LYS A 99 -31.26 -26.33 -3.96
N HIS A 100 -30.54 -26.63 -5.05
CA HIS A 100 -30.91 -26.32 -6.45
C HIS A 100 -30.74 -24.86 -6.92
N ARG A 101 -29.94 -24.04 -6.23
CA ARG A 101 -29.59 -22.70 -6.70
C ARG A 101 -28.31 -22.66 -7.53
N HIS A 102 -28.20 -21.65 -8.40
CA HIS A 102 -26.96 -21.21 -9.01
C HIS A 102 -26.33 -20.13 -8.13
N VAL A 103 -25.19 -20.45 -7.53
CA VAL A 103 -24.37 -19.53 -6.73
C VAL A 103 -23.26 -18.96 -7.61
N LEU A 104 -23.10 -17.63 -7.58
CA LEU A 104 -21.98 -16.91 -8.19
C LEU A 104 -21.08 -16.33 -7.09
N ASP A 105 -19.83 -16.80 -7.02
CA ASP A 105 -18.78 -16.34 -6.13
C ASP A 105 -17.82 -15.41 -6.88
N ILE A 106 -17.87 -14.10 -6.58
CA ILE A 106 -17.03 -13.07 -7.22
C ILE A 106 -15.87 -12.69 -6.30
N GLY A 107 -14.65 -12.64 -6.85
CA GLY A 107 -13.45 -12.43 -6.05
C GLY A 107 -13.14 -13.68 -5.22
N SER A 108 -13.30 -14.84 -5.83
CA SER A 108 -13.40 -16.12 -5.12
C SER A 108 -12.10 -16.57 -4.43
N GLY A 109 -10.95 -15.93 -4.72
CA GLY A 109 -9.71 -16.12 -3.97
C GLY A 109 -9.25 -17.58 -3.95
N THR A 110 -9.13 -18.18 -2.76
CA THR A 110 -8.78 -19.62 -2.64
C THR A 110 -9.95 -20.58 -2.88
N GLY A 111 -11.16 -20.05 -3.08
CA GLY A 111 -12.41 -20.79 -3.26
C GLY A 111 -13.09 -21.16 -1.95
N LEU A 112 -12.73 -20.52 -0.83
CA LEU A 112 -13.27 -20.83 0.49
C LEU A 112 -14.80 -20.67 0.53
N LEU A 113 -15.32 -19.54 0.06
CA LEU A 113 -16.77 -19.25 0.07
C LEU A 113 -17.53 -20.18 -0.88
N SER A 114 -16.98 -20.44 -2.08
CA SER A 114 -17.48 -21.48 -2.99
C SER A 114 -17.57 -22.87 -2.32
N MET A 115 -16.55 -23.30 -1.56
CA MET A 115 -16.61 -24.57 -0.84
C MET A 115 -17.65 -24.57 0.28
N MET A 116 -17.86 -23.42 0.95
CA MET A 116 -18.95 -23.28 1.92
C MET A 116 -20.32 -23.42 1.22
N ALA A 117 -20.51 -22.79 0.07
CA ALA A 117 -21.74 -22.91 -0.70
C ALA A 117 -22.01 -24.36 -1.16
N ASP A 118 -20.98 -25.11 -1.57
CA ASP A 118 -21.13 -26.53 -1.95
C ASP A 118 -21.63 -27.39 -0.79
N ARG A 119 -21.06 -27.17 0.40
CA ARG A 119 -21.46 -27.89 1.62
C ARG A 119 -22.88 -27.53 2.05
N ALA A 120 -23.27 -26.25 1.95
CA ALA A 120 -24.63 -25.79 2.24
C ALA A 120 -25.65 -26.46 1.29
N MET A 121 -25.32 -26.58 -0.01
CA MET A 121 -26.19 -27.23 -0.99
C MET A 121 -26.24 -28.75 -0.88
N SER A 122 -25.16 -29.38 -0.41
CA SER A 122 -25.09 -30.84 -0.30
C SER A 122 -25.84 -31.37 0.93
N GLY A 123 -25.91 -30.63 2.03
CA GLY A 123 -26.50 -31.10 3.29
C GLY A 123 -25.88 -32.44 3.76
N ASP A 124 -26.60 -33.19 4.60
CA ASP A 124 -26.18 -34.53 5.07
C ASP A 124 -26.30 -35.63 3.99
N ASP A 125 -26.90 -35.33 2.85
CA ASP A 125 -27.27 -36.32 1.82
C ASP A 125 -26.40 -36.15 0.57
N LEU A 126 -25.32 -36.93 0.52
CA LEU A 126 -24.27 -36.87 -0.51
C LEU A 126 -24.72 -37.26 -1.93
N SER A 127 -25.99 -37.62 -2.14
CA SER A 127 -26.41 -38.38 -3.32
C SER A 127 -27.00 -37.57 -4.49
N SER A 128 -27.33 -36.28 -4.35
CA SER A 128 -27.58 -35.41 -5.52
C SER A 128 -27.78 -33.93 -5.18
N SER A 129 -26.73 -33.10 -5.21
CA SER A 129 -26.92 -31.65 -5.37
C SER A 129 -27.08 -31.33 -6.86
N LYS A 130 -28.22 -30.75 -7.27
CA LYS A 130 -28.39 -30.20 -8.64
C LYS A 130 -28.06 -28.71 -8.73
N GLY A 131 -27.55 -28.12 -7.64
CA GLY A 131 -27.12 -26.71 -7.63
C GLY A 131 -25.82 -26.54 -8.40
N MET A 132 -25.58 -25.32 -8.89
CA MET A 132 -24.37 -24.97 -9.64
C MET A 132 -23.60 -23.89 -8.89
N ILE A 133 -22.28 -24.01 -8.80
CA ILE A 133 -21.42 -22.96 -8.26
C ILE A 133 -20.50 -22.47 -9.37
N THR A 134 -20.56 -21.18 -9.65
CA THR A 134 -19.60 -20.49 -10.49
C THR A 134 -18.72 -19.62 -9.62
N ALA A 135 -17.41 -19.77 -9.74
CA ALA A 135 -16.42 -18.94 -9.08
C ALA A 135 -15.62 -18.17 -10.14
N CYS A 136 -15.44 -16.87 -9.97
CA CYS A 136 -14.51 -16.10 -10.78
C CYS A 136 -13.42 -15.44 -9.93
N GLU A 137 -12.23 -15.43 -10.49
CA GLU A 137 -11.03 -14.83 -9.92
C GLU A 137 -10.17 -14.34 -11.08
N SER A 138 -9.62 -13.15 -10.96
CA SER A 138 -8.82 -12.51 -12.00
C SER A 138 -7.33 -12.85 -11.90
N TYR A 139 -6.84 -13.12 -10.69
CA TYR A 139 -5.43 -13.34 -10.45
C TYR A 139 -5.03 -14.82 -10.68
N ILE A 140 -4.30 -15.06 -11.78
CA ILE A 140 -3.93 -16.39 -12.27
C ILE A 140 -3.27 -17.27 -11.19
N PRO A 141 -2.29 -16.79 -10.39
CA PRO A 141 -1.69 -17.61 -9.33
C PRO A 141 -2.71 -18.12 -8.31
N THR A 142 -3.66 -17.27 -7.94
CA THR A 142 -4.76 -17.61 -7.01
C THR A 142 -5.75 -18.59 -7.64
N VAL A 143 -6.09 -18.46 -8.94
CA VAL A 143 -6.88 -19.48 -9.65
C VAL A 143 -6.19 -20.85 -9.67
N LYS A 144 -4.87 -20.88 -9.89
CA LYS A 144 -4.09 -22.13 -9.86
C LYS A 144 -4.10 -22.74 -8.47
N LEU A 145 -3.99 -21.92 -7.42
CA LEU A 145 -4.10 -22.35 -6.03
C LEU A 145 -5.50 -22.90 -5.72
N MET A 146 -6.56 -22.16 -6.05
CA MET A 146 -7.95 -22.59 -5.89
C MET A 146 -8.18 -23.96 -6.51
N LYS A 147 -7.77 -24.18 -7.77
CA LYS A 147 -7.93 -25.48 -8.44
C LYS A 147 -7.23 -26.62 -7.69
N LYS A 148 -6.07 -26.38 -7.06
CA LYS A 148 -5.41 -27.37 -6.20
C LYS A 148 -6.19 -27.62 -4.91
N VAL A 149 -6.65 -26.56 -4.25
CA VAL A 149 -7.46 -26.65 -3.01
C VAL A 149 -8.75 -27.43 -3.26
N LEU A 150 -9.46 -27.14 -4.35
CA LEU A 150 -10.69 -27.83 -4.75
C LEU A 150 -10.47 -29.31 -5.04
N ARG A 151 -9.34 -29.67 -5.68
CA ARG A 151 -8.99 -31.09 -5.90
C ARG A 151 -8.70 -31.81 -4.59
N ALA A 152 -7.94 -31.20 -3.70
CA ALA A 152 -7.64 -31.76 -2.38
C ALA A 152 -8.91 -31.97 -1.54
N ASN A 153 -9.95 -31.16 -1.75
CA ASN A 153 -11.25 -31.28 -1.08
C ASN A 153 -12.29 -32.09 -1.88
N ASN A 154 -11.93 -32.74 -2.99
CA ASN A 154 -12.84 -33.49 -3.86
C ASN A 154 -14.01 -32.68 -4.44
N MET A 155 -13.84 -31.36 -4.62
CA MET A 155 -14.86 -30.42 -5.09
C MET A 155 -14.60 -29.86 -6.49
N ASN A 156 -13.50 -30.26 -7.16
CA ASN A 156 -13.10 -29.74 -8.47
C ASN A 156 -14.16 -29.95 -9.58
N HIS A 157 -15.02 -30.96 -9.47
CA HIS A 157 -16.09 -31.22 -10.44
C HIS A 157 -17.42 -30.54 -10.08
N LYS A 158 -17.52 -29.94 -8.88
CA LYS A 158 -18.73 -29.29 -8.38
C LYS A 158 -18.72 -27.78 -8.55
N ILE A 159 -17.52 -27.18 -8.51
CA ILE A 159 -17.32 -25.72 -8.62
C ILE A 159 -16.68 -25.40 -9.98
N ARG A 160 -17.35 -24.57 -10.77
CA ARG A 160 -16.87 -24.09 -12.08
C ARG A 160 -16.04 -22.83 -11.90
N VAL A 161 -14.73 -22.93 -12.13
CA VAL A 161 -13.78 -21.83 -11.90
C VAL A 161 -13.41 -21.12 -13.21
N PHE A 162 -13.59 -19.80 -13.25
CA PHE A 162 -13.20 -18.92 -14.36
C PHE A 162 -12.05 -18.00 -13.96
N ASN A 163 -11.01 -17.95 -14.80
CA ASN A 163 -9.94 -16.96 -14.68
C ASN A 163 -10.32 -15.69 -15.44
N LYS A 164 -11.20 -14.91 -14.84
CA LYS A 164 -11.84 -13.72 -15.41
C LYS A 164 -12.24 -12.78 -14.28
N LYS A 165 -12.21 -11.48 -14.56
CA LYS A 165 -12.97 -10.52 -13.74
C LYS A 165 -14.47 -10.73 -13.95
N SER A 166 -15.29 -10.29 -13.01
CA SER A 166 -16.74 -10.46 -13.12
C SER A 166 -17.33 -9.71 -14.33
N ASP A 167 -16.77 -8.57 -14.71
CA ASP A 167 -17.17 -7.78 -15.88
C ASP A 167 -16.82 -8.41 -17.24
N GLU A 168 -16.03 -9.49 -17.24
CA GLU A 168 -15.68 -10.28 -18.42
C GLU A 168 -16.52 -11.56 -18.56
N LEU A 169 -17.41 -11.84 -17.60
CA LEU A 169 -18.30 -13.00 -17.63
C LEU A 169 -19.55 -12.71 -18.45
N GLU A 170 -19.89 -13.63 -19.35
CA GLU A 170 -21.08 -13.52 -20.19
C GLU A 170 -22.07 -14.68 -19.99
N VAL A 171 -23.35 -14.34 -19.80
CA VAL A 171 -24.45 -15.33 -19.76
C VAL A 171 -24.70 -15.88 -21.17
N GLY A 172 -24.78 -17.19 -21.30
CA GLY A 172 -24.90 -17.93 -22.55
C GLY A 172 -23.55 -18.34 -23.16
N VAL A 173 -22.43 -17.76 -22.70
CA VAL A 173 -21.06 -18.10 -23.14
C VAL A 173 -20.29 -18.78 -22.02
N ASP A 174 -20.08 -18.07 -20.90
CA ASP A 174 -19.35 -18.62 -19.74
C ASP A 174 -20.31 -19.33 -18.78
N ILE A 175 -21.39 -18.65 -18.38
CA ILE A 175 -22.41 -19.17 -17.47
C ILE A 175 -23.70 -19.45 -18.23
N ALA A 176 -24.35 -20.58 -17.93
CA ALA A 176 -25.53 -21.01 -18.69
C ALA A 176 -26.78 -20.14 -18.41
N SER A 177 -26.86 -19.61 -17.18
CA SER A 177 -27.97 -18.80 -16.68
C SER A 177 -27.44 -17.73 -15.73
N ARG A 178 -28.27 -16.73 -15.46
CA ARG A 178 -28.06 -15.78 -14.36
C ARG A 178 -28.16 -16.52 -13.01
N ALA A 179 -27.41 -16.06 -12.02
CA ALA A 179 -27.31 -16.70 -10.71
C ALA A 179 -28.44 -16.24 -9.75
N ASP A 180 -28.87 -17.17 -8.89
CA ASP A 180 -29.87 -16.95 -7.84
C ASP A 180 -29.27 -16.38 -6.55
N VAL A 181 -27.99 -16.67 -6.30
CA VAL A 181 -27.27 -16.23 -5.11
C VAL A 181 -25.94 -15.61 -5.50
N LEU A 182 -25.69 -14.40 -5.03
CA LEU A 182 -24.38 -13.75 -5.05
C LEU A 182 -23.64 -14.05 -3.74
N VAL A 183 -22.40 -14.49 -3.84
CA VAL A 183 -21.47 -14.50 -2.72
C VAL A 183 -20.24 -13.71 -3.15
N ASN A 184 -19.75 -12.81 -2.29
CA ASN A 184 -18.51 -12.10 -2.57
C ASN A 184 -17.85 -11.65 -1.28
N GLU A 185 -16.54 -11.41 -1.39
CA GLU A 185 -15.80 -10.66 -0.39
C GLU A 185 -14.68 -9.88 -1.07
N ILE A 186 -15.09 -8.82 -1.77
CA ILE A 186 -14.22 -7.85 -2.44
C ILE A 186 -14.22 -6.55 -1.65
N LEU A 187 -13.74 -6.64 -0.40
CA LEU A 187 -13.82 -5.59 0.61
C LEU A 187 -12.42 -5.30 1.14
N ASP A 188 -12.10 -4.02 1.29
CA ASP A 188 -10.87 -3.55 1.91
C ASP A 188 -11.16 -2.80 3.23
N SER A 189 -10.14 -2.22 3.86
CA SER A 189 -10.34 -1.40 5.07
C SER A 189 -11.22 -0.17 4.83
N GLU A 190 -11.20 0.42 3.64
CA GLU A 190 -12.07 1.53 3.22
C GLU A 190 -13.43 1.07 2.69
N LEU A 191 -13.70 -0.24 2.66
CA LEU A 191 -14.87 -0.92 2.09
C LEU A 191 -14.94 -0.93 0.56
N LEU A 192 -14.64 0.20 -0.11
CA LEU A 192 -14.89 0.39 -1.55
C LEU A 192 -13.65 0.24 -2.44
N ALA A 193 -12.43 0.25 -1.91
CA ALA A 193 -11.22 0.45 -2.72
C ALA A 193 -10.90 -0.73 -3.64
N GLU A 194 -11.44 -1.92 -3.36
CA GLU A 194 -11.36 -3.10 -4.23
C GLU A 194 -12.38 -3.10 -5.38
N GLY A 195 -13.13 -2.00 -5.58
CA GLY A 195 -14.06 -1.86 -6.69
C GLY A 195 -15.40 -2.56 -6.44
N LEU A 196 -15.88 -2.53 -5.20
CA LEU A 196 -17.14 -3.14 -4.78
C LEU A 196 -18.33 -2.65 -5.62
N ILE A 197 -18.51 -1.34 -5.72
CA ILE A 197 -19.65 -0.71 -6.43
C ILE A 197 -19.70 -1.13 -7.91
N PRO A 198 -18.65 -0.91 -8.72
CA PRO A 198 -18.69 -1.29 -10.14
C PRO A 198 -18.89 -2.80 -10.34
N THR A 199 -18.35 -3.63 -9.45
CA THR A 199 -18.58 -5.09 -9.49
C THR A 199 -20.04 -5.45 -9.24
N LEU A 200 -20.67 -4.88 -8.20
CA LEU A 200 -22.07 -5.11 -7.90
C LEU A 200 -23.00 -4.58 -8.99
N GLN A 201 -22.69 -3.41 -9.57
CA GLN A 201 -23.45 -2.85 -10.70
C GLN A 201 -23.43 -3.81 -11.89
N HIS A 202 -22.25 -4.28 -12.31
CA HIS A 202 -22.15 -5.23 -13.42
C HIS A 202 -22.88 -6.54 -13.11
N ALA A 203 -22.67 -7.11 -11.92
CA ALA A 203 -23.29 -8.36 -11.53
C ALA A 203 -24.83 -8.25 -11.54
N HIS A 204 -25.37 -7.18 -10.97
CA HIS A 204 -26.81 -6.88 -10.99
C HIS A 204 -27.35 -6.78 -12.42
N ASP A 205 -26.66 -6.01 -13.28
CA ASP A 205 -27.16 -5.71 -14.63
C ASP A 205 -27.08 -6.92 -15.56
N LYS A 206 -26.07 -7.78 -15.40
CA LYS A 206 -25.72 -8.82 -16.38
C LYS A 206 -25.75 -10.25 -15.86
N LEU A 207 -25.40 -10.50 -14.60
CA LEU A 207 -25.09 -11.84 -14.08
C LEU A 207 -26.14 -12.39 -13.12
N LEU A 208 -26.94 -11.54 -12.48
CA LEU A 208 -27.87 -11.92 -11.43
C LEU A 208 -29.32 -11.87 -11.93
N MET A 209 -30.15 -12.78 -11.41
CA MET A 209 -31.59 -12.77 -11.68
C MET A 209 -32.31 -11.68 -10.89
N GLU A 210 -33.57 -11.40 -11.20
CA GLU A 210 -34.40 -10.56 -10.34
C GLU A 210 -34.63 -11.25 -8.98
N ASN A 211 -34.58 -10.50 -7.88
CA ASN A 211 -34.75 -10.99 -6.51
C ASN A 211 -33.72 -12.06 -6.07
N TYR A 212 -32.50 -11.99 -6.61
CA TYR A 212 -31.38 -12.80 -6.13
C TYR A 212 -31.15 -12.57 -4.63
N LYS A 213 -30.59 -13.59 -3.95
CA LYS A 213 -30.11 -13.48 -2.58
C LYS A 213 -28.61 -13.18 -2.57
N THR A 214 -28.09 -12.59 -1.50
CA THR A 214 -26.69 -12.19 -1.45
C THR A 214 -26.09 -12.36 -0.07
N VAL A 215 -24.81 -12.73 -0.04
CA VAL A 215 -23.96 -12.74 1.15
C VAL A 215 -22.65 -12.00 0.78
N PRO A 216 -22.36 -10.82 1.38
CA PRO A 216 -23.13 -10.15 2.43
C PRO A 216 -24.47 -9.56 1.94
N TYR A 217 -25.34 -9.19 2.89
CA TYR A 217 -26.63 -8.53 2.63
C TYR A 217 -26.52 -7.00 2.62
N ARG A 218 -25.76 -6.44 3.57
CA ARG A 218 -25.51 -5.00 3.69
C ARG A 218 -24.14 -4.73 4.29
N ALA A 219 -23.49 -3.66 3.84
CA ALA A 219 -22.32 -3.08 4.50
C ALA A 219 -22.63 -1.66 4.98
N THR A 220 -22.18 -1.34 6.19
CA THR A 220 -22.40 -0.02 6.81
C THR A 220 -21.08 0.50 7.37
N PRO A 221 -20.50 1.56 6.77
CA PRO A 221 -19.42 2.30 7.39
C PRO A 221 -19.90 3.02 8.66
N HIS A 222 -19.16 2.79 9.74
CA HIS A 222 -19.34 3.43 11.03
C HIS A 222 -18.14 4.32 11.32
N LEU A 223 -18.43 5.53 11.81
CA LEU A 223 -17.43 6.54 12.11
C LEU A 223 -17.51 6.96 13.56
N ARG A 224 -16.39 7.45 14.08
CA ARG A 224 -16.33 8.08 15.39
C ARG A 224 -15.32 9.21 15.44
N CYS A 225 -15.72 10.35 15.98
CA CYS A 225 -14.83 11.49 16.21
C CYS A 225 -13.93 11.21 17.40
N THR A 226 -12.64 11.48 17.23
CA THR A 226 -11.63 11.19 18.23
C THR A 226 -10.76 12.40 18.53
N HIS A 227 -10.51 12.58 19.82
CA HIS A 227 -9.41 13.38 20.33
C HIS A 227 -8.21 12.46 20.50
N ILE A 228 -7.17 12.74 19.75
CA ILE A 228 -5.90 12.07 19.94
C ILE A 228 -5.12 12.76 21.06
N ILE A 229 -4.66 12.00 22.05
CA ILE A 229 -4.07 12.49 23.30
C ILE A 229 -2.57 12.79 23.15
N THR A 230 -1.76 11.90 22.55
CA THR A 230 -0.30 12.14 22.39
C THR A 230 0.22 11.88 20.96
N TYR A 231 0.95 10.80 20.68
CA TYR A 231 1.78 10.63 19.49
C TYR A 231 1.08 10.90 18.15
N LEU A 232 -0.21 10.57 18.02
CA LEU A 232 -0.90 10.77 16.74
C LEU A 232 -1.30 12.23 16.50
N TRP A 233 -1.30 13.14 17.51
CA TRP A 233 -1.61 14.55 17.26
C TRP A 233 -0.43 15.18 16.53
N LYS A 234 0.79 14.72 16.83
CA LYS A 234 1.99 15.08 16.08
C LYS A 234 1.94 14.68 14.61
N LEU A 235 1.16 13.66 14.25
CA LEU A 235 1.01 13.19 12.87
C LEU A 235 0.21 14.16 11.98
N HIS A 236 -0.49 15.15 12.55
CA HIS A 236 -1.33 16.06 11.76
C HIS A 236 -1.08 17.54 12.01
N ASP A 237 -0.67 17.93 13.22
CA ASP A 237 -0.55 19.32 13.63
C ASP A 237 0.90 19.80 13.68
N LEU A 238 1.50 19.93 12.49
CA LEU A 238 2.88 20.42 12.38
C LEU A 238 3.01 21.84 12.96
N PHE A 239 1.99 22.69 12.79
CA PHE A 239 2.03 24.06 13.25
C PHE A 239 2.27 24.13 14.76
N ASN A 240 1.43 23.49 15.57
CA ASN A 240 1.60 23.57 17.02
C ASN A 240 2.83 22.77 17.51
N ASN A 241 3.27 21.74 16.76
CA ASN A 241 4.54 21.06 17.07
C ASN A 241 5.74 22.00 16.95
N GLU A 242 5.76 22.85 15.91
CA GLU A 242 6.87 23.77 15.62
C GLU A 242 6.91 24.99 16.55
N VAL A 243 5.77 25.42 17.11
CA VAL A 243 5.71 26.60 17.99
C VAL A 243 6.63 26.49 19.21
N ASP A 244 6.82 25.27 19.73
CA ASP A 244 7.65 25.02 20.90
C ASP A 244 9.12 24.69 20.54
N VAL A 245 9.49 24.78 19.26
CA VAL A 245 10.86 24.50 18.78
C VAL A 245 11.65 25.80 18.71
N ASP A 246 12.66 25.92 19.57
CA ASP A 246 13.61 27.05 19.55
C ASP A 246 14.76 26.77 18.57
N ASP A 247 14.43 26.58 17.28
CA ASP A 247 15.39 26.35 16.21
C ASP A 247 15.38 27.40 15.09
N GLY A 248 14.44 28.35 15.16
CA GLY A 248 14.30 29.45 14.21
C GLY A 248 13.75 29.04 12.84
N ILE A 249 13.25 27.81 12.70
CA ILE A 249 12.67 27.28 11.46
C ILE A 249 11.15 27.18 11.59
N HIS A 250 10.47 27.62 10.55
CA HIS A 250 9.02 27.62 10.47
C HIS A 250 8.59 26.98 9.14
N LEU A 251 8.34 25.66 9.13
CA LEU A 251 7.81 25.00 7.94
C LEU A 251 6.33 25.32 7.74
N VAL A 252 5.62 25.61 8.83
CA VAL A 252 4.24 26.09 8.80
C VAL A 252 4.18 27.44 9.54
N PRO A 253 4.45 28.57 8.86
CA PRO A 253 4.41 29.88 9.49
C PRO A 253 3.01 30.29 9.96
N LYS A 254 2.96 31.23 10.91
CA LYS A 254 1.70 31.79 11.44
C LYS A 254 0.87 32.45 10.35
N GLY A 255 -0.41 32.11 10.26
CA GLY A 255 -1.31 32.58 9.21
C GLY A 255 -1.17 31.84 7.87
N LYS A 256 -0.34 30.79 7.81
CA LYS A 256 -0.14 29.90 6.64
C LYS A 256 -0.32 28.44 7.04
N GLU A 257 -1.23 28.14 7.98
CA GLU A 257 -1.44 26.81 8.56
C GLU A 257 -1.85 25.74 7.53
N SER A 258 -2.30 26.15 6.34
CA SER A 258 -2.71 25.27 5.24
C SER A 258 -1.60 24.97 4.23
N ILE A 259 -0.42 25.63 4.33
CA ILE A 259 0.65 25.56 3.32
C ILE A 259 1.22 24.16 3.13
N LEU A 260 1.31 23.40 4.22
CA LEU A 260 1.81 22.04 4.30
C LEU A 260 0.86 21.28 5.23
N ARG A 261 0.22 20.23 4.73
CA ARG A 261 -0.78 19.46 5.49
C ARG A 261 -0.69 17.96 5.25
N VAL A 262 -1.40 17.19 6.06
CA VAL A 262 -1.60 15.75 5.80
C VAL A 262 -2.40 15.56 4.51
N LYS A 263 -2.05 14.55 3.73
CA LYS A 263 -2.80 14.18 2.53
C LYS A 263 -4.26 13.84 2.89
N PRO A 264 -5.27 14.43 2.24
CA PRO A 264 -6.68 14.20 2.57
C PRO A 264 -7.14 12.87 1.99
N GLN A 265 -6.81 11.78 2.68
CA GLN A 265 -7.17 10.42 2.34
C GLN A 265 -7.36 9.58 3.60
N GLN A 266 -7.92 8.39 3.44
CA GLN A 266 -7.96 7.40 4.51
C GLN A 266 -6.58 6.77 4.71
N PHE A 267 -6.16 6.66 5.97
CA PHE A 267 -4.95 5.95 6.35
C PHE A 267 -5.30 4.67 7.10
N VAL A 268 -4.85 3.54 6.56
CA VAL A 268 -5.17 2.22 7.08
C VAL A 268 -4.24 1.89 8.26
N MET A 269 -4.79 1.81 9.47
CA MET A 269 -4.04 1.68 10.73
C MET A 269 -4.63 0.59 11.64
N HIS A 270 -3.79 -0.07 12.44
CA HIS A 270 -4.28 -0.92 13.55
C HIS A 270 -4.57 -0.07 14.78
N CYS A 271 -5.80 0.44 14.88
CA CYS A 271 -6.19 1.35 15.96
C CYS A 271 -6.25 0.68 17.34
N ASP A 272 -6.25 -0.66 17.42
CA ASP A 272 -6.13 -1.41 18.68
C ASP A 272 -4.88 -1.02 19.47
N ALA A 273 -3.74 -0.82 18.79
CA ALA A 273 -2.47 -0.46 19.43
C ALA A 273 -2.47 0.99 19.97
N LEU A 274 -3.48 1.77 19.59
CA LEU A 274 -3.60 3.20 19.87
C LEU A 274 -4.69 3.49 20.92
N GLY A 275 -5.31 2.46 21.50
CA GLY A 275 -6.48 2.61 22.37
C GLY A 275 -6.25 3.51 23.59
N GLU A 276 -5.07 3.47 24.20
CA GLU A 276 -4.72 4.33 25.35
C GLU A 276 -4.48 5.80 24.96
N GLU A 277 -4.24 6.05 23.67
CA GLU A 277 -3.92 7.36 23.10
C GLU A 277 -5.13 8.06 22.47
N ILE A 278 -6.30 7.43 22.50
CA ILE A 278 -7.52 7.89 21.83
C ILE A 278 -8.58 8.17 22.89
N ARG A 279 -9.01 9.44 22.98
CA ARG A 279 -10.19 9.86 23.72
C ARG A 279 -11.37 10.03 22.76
N LEU A 280 -12.50 9.42 23.09
CA LEU A 280 -13.69 9.45 22.25
C LEU A 280 -14.48 10.75 22.47
N LEU A 281 -14.74 11.48 21.38
CA LEU A 281 -15.47 12.76 21.41
C LEU A 281 -16.91 12.66 20.92
N SER A 282 -17.32 11.54 20.34
CA SER A 282 -18.70 11.31 19.93
C SER A 282 -19.11 9.86 20.22
N GLU A 283 -20.40 9.59 20.16
CA GLU A 283 -20.86 8.23 19.84
C GLU A 283 -20.49 7.86 18.41
N HIS A 284 -20.51 6.56 18.11
CA HIS A 284 -20.31 6.12 16.74
C HIS A 284 -21.60 6.34 15.93
N PHE A 285 -21.46 6.70 14.65
CA PHE A 285 -22.58 6.99 13.77
C PHE A 285 -22.39 6.31 12.41
N LYS A 286 -23.49 6.07 11.71
CA LYS A 286 -23.50 5.51 10.36
C LYS A 286 -23.34 6.63 9.33
N VAL A 287 -22.67 6.32 8.22
CA VAL A 287 -22.48 7.28 7.12
C VAL A 287 -23.33 6.89 5.92
N PHE A 288 -23.07 5.70 5.38
CA PHE A 288 -23.75 5.15 4.23
C PHE A 288 -24.25 3.74 4.54
N GLU A 289 -25.20 3.26 3.76
CA GLU A 289 -25.63 1.86 3.79
C GLU A 289 -25.60 1.30 2.35
N PHE A 290 -24.71 0.33 2.13
CA PHE A 290 -24.55 -0.35 0.87
C PHE A 290 -25.33 -1.66 0.91
N ASP A 291 -26.54 -1.65 0.37
CA ASP A 291 -27.40 -2.82 0.22
C ASP A 291 -26.94 -3.66 -0.99
N PHE A 292 -26.56 -4.92 -0.77
CA PHE A 292 -26.04 -5.79 -1.83
C PHE A 292 -27.15 -6.43 -2.68
N TRP A 293 -28.41 -6.31 -2.26
CA TRP A 293 -29.57 -6.90 -2.96
C TRP A 293 -30.15 -5.96 -4.03
N LYS A 294 -29.64 -4.73 -4.14
CA LYS A 294 -30.02 -3.75 -5.15
C LYS A 294 -28.79 -3.24 -5.89
N ARG A 295 -28.99 -2.67 -7.08
CA ARG A 295 -27.92 -2.00 -7.83
C ARG A 295 -27.44 -0.77 -7.04
N PRO A 296 -26.16 -0.65 -6.66
CA PRO A 296 -25.67 0.52 -5.94
C PRO A 296 -25.46 1.72 -6.88
N ASP A 297 -25.58 2.93 -6.32
CA ASP A 297 -25.24 4.18 -7.00
C ASP A 297 -23.72 4.38 -7.04
N SER A 298 -23.23 5.02 -8.11
CA SER A 298 -21.79 5.31 -8.29
C SER A 298 -21.27 6.47 -7.44
N HIS A 299 -22.20 7.24 -6.87
CA HIS A 299 -21.89 8.42 -6.08
C HIS A 299 -22.96 8.64 -5.04
N GLY A 300 -22.56 9.13 -3.88
CA GLY A 300 -23.48 9.52 -2.82
C GLY A 300 -22.88 10.64 -1.98
N GLU A 301 -23.73 11.56 -1.55
CA GLU A 301 -23.39 12.68 -0.68
C GLU A 301 -24.41 12.73 0.45
N THR A 302 -23.93 13.00 1.66
CA THR A 302 -24.78 13.19 2.83
C THR A 302 -24.12 14.12 3.83
N GLN A 303 -24.94 14.74 4.66
CA GLN A 303 -24.48 15.61 5.73
C GLN A 303 -24.81 14.96 7.08
N ILE A 304 -23.81 14.88 7.94
CA ILE A 304 -23.90 14.19 9.22
C ILE A 304 -23.80 15.22 10.35
N HIS A 305 -24.81 15.21 11.21
CA HIS A 305 -24.82 15.99 12.44
C HIS A 305 -24.30 15.14 13.60
N ILE A 306 -23.20 15.59 14.19
CA ILE A 306 -22.46 14.87 15.22
C ILE A 306 -22.54 15.67 16.51
N LYS A 307 -23.10 15.06 17.55
CA LYS A 307 -23.15 15.66 18.88
C LYS A 307 -21.90 15.30 19.68
N ALA A 308 -21.16 16.31 20.13
CA ALA A 308 -19.98 16.12 20.96
C ALA A 308 -20.35 15.58 22.34
N ALA A 309 -19.75 14.46 22.74
CA ALA A 309 -19.96 13.82 24.04
C ALA A 309 -19.10 14.44 25.15
N ASN A 310 -17.99 15.09 24.79
CA ASN A 310 -16.98 15.62 25.70
C ASN A 310 -16.32 16.87 25.11
N ASP A 311 -15.79 17.74 25.98
CA ASP A 311 -14.90 18.82 25.57
C ASP A 311 -13.58 18.26 25.01
N GLY A 312 -13.08 18.86 23.92
CA GLY A 312 -11.79 18.51 23.34
C GLY A 312 -11.58 19.10 21.95
N THR A 313 -10.65 18.51 21.20
CA THR A 313 -10.37 18.87 19.80
C THR A 313 -10.45 17.60 18.94
N ILE A 314 -11.24 17.62 17.88
CA ILE A 314 -11.29 16.54 16.90
C ILE A 314 -10.04 16.65 16.03
N HIS A 315 -9.15 15.67 16.16
CA HIS A 315 -7.91 15.56 15.37
C HIS A 315 -8.06 14.57 14.21
N ALA A 316 -8.93 13.58 14.39
CA ALA A 316 -9.19 12.56 13.39
C ALA A 316 -10.57 11.92 13.58
N VAL A 317 -11.03 11.32 12.49
CA VAL A 317 -12.18 10.41 12.47
C VAL A 317 -11.65 9.01 12.22
N ILE A 318 -12.08 8.08 13.05
CA ILE A 318 -11.79 6.65 12.86
C ILE A 318 -13.02 6.01 12.24
N SER A 319 -12.82 5.32 11.12
CA SER A 319 -13.84 4.56 10.41
C SER A 319 -13.54 3.07 10.41
N TRP A 320 -14.61 2.29 10.49
CA TRP A 320 -14.64 0.85 10.29
C TRP A 320 -15.96 0.52 9.61
N TRP A 321 -16.21 -0.75 9.30
CA TRP A 321 -17.47 -1.17 8.73
C TRP A 321 -18.04 -2.39 9.44
N VAL A 322 -19.36 -2.49 9.38
CA VAL A 322 -20.12 -3.65 9.87
C VAL A 322 -20.82 -4.27 8.67
N LEU A 323 -20.66 -5.58 8.51
CA LEU A 323 -21.41 -6.37 7.57
C LEU A 323 -22.59 -7.01 8.27
N GLN A 324 -23.78 -6.78 7.73
CA GLN A 324 -24.91 -7.66 7.91
C GLN A 324 -24.80 -8.74 6.82
N LEU A 325 -24.54 -9.98 7.21
CA LEU A 325 -24.27 -11.05 6.26
C LEU A 325 -25.55 -11.74 5.76
N ASP A 326 -26.62 -11.75 6.55
CA ASP A 326 -27.92 -12.34 6.21
C ASP A 326 -29.05 -11.30 6.14
N GLU A 327 -30.15 -11.65 5.46
CA GLU A 327 -31.31 -10.77 5.26
C GLU A 327 -32.05 -10.49 6.57
N GLU A 328 -32.10 -11.49 7.44
CA GLU A 328 -32.77 -11.46 8.74
C GLU A 328 -32.05 -10.56 9.77
N GLY A 329 -30.78 -10.24 9.53
CA GLY A 329 -29.98 -9.42 10.45
C GLY A 329 -29.66 -10.15 11.75
N GLU A 330 -29.24 -11.41 11.64
CA GLU A 330 -28.82 -12.23 12.76
C GLU A 330 -27.31 -12.55 12.72
N VAL A 331 -26.69 -12.56 11.54
CA VAL A 331 -25.24 -12.73 11.38
C VAL A 331 -24.59 -11.42 11.02
N PHE A 332 -23.70 -10.95 11.89
CA PHE A 332 -22.87 -9.78 11.62
C PHE A 332 -21.38 -10.07 11.77
N TYR A 333 -20.60 -9.29 11.06
CA TYR A 333 -19.15 -9.23 11.19
C TYR A 333 -18.71 -7.76 11.24
N SER A 334 -17.77 -7.42 12.13
CA SER A 334 -17.35 -6.04 12.38
C SER A 334 -15.84 -5.91 12.34
N THR A 335 -15.36 -4.87 11.67
CA THR A 335 -13.94 -4.46 11.71
C THR A 335 -13.67 -3.40 12.77
N SER A 336 -14.57 -3.22 13.75
CA SER A 336 -14.39 -2.26 14.84
C SER A 336 -13.16 -2.57 15.71
N PRO A 337 -12.43 -1.54 16.18
CA PRO A 337 -11.41 -1.69 17.21
C PRO A 337 -11.93 -2.36 18.48
N LYS A 338 -11.07 -3.07 19.21
CA LYS A 338 -11.41 -3.79 20.44
C LYS A 338 -11.85 -2.89 21.58
N TRP A 339 -11.34 -1.67 21.63
CA TRP A 339 -11.71 -0.68 22.64
C TRP A 339 -13.09 -0.05 22.37
N ILE A 340 -13.70 -0.30 21.21
CA ILE A 340 -15.12 0.00 20.98
C ILE A 340 -15.92 -1.17 21.54
N SER A 341 -16.67 -0.91 22.61
CA SER A 341 -17.61 -1.88 23.18
C SER A 341 -18.63 -2.27 22.10
N SER A 342 -18.47 -3.48 21.56
CA SER A 342 -19.34 -4.08 20.57
C SER A 342 -19.65 -5.52 20.99
N PRO A 343 -20.90 -5.98 20.87
CA PRO A 343 -21.25 -7.38 21.12
C PRO A 343 -20.74 -8.32 20.01
N LEU A 344 -20.21 -7.78 18.91
CA LEU A 344 -19.77 -8.54 17.75
C LEU A 344 -18.34 -9.08 17.94
N PRO A 345 -18.00 -10.22 17.31
CA PRO A 345 -16.63 -10.71 17.30
C PRO A 345 -15.74 -9.72 16.52
N ASN A 346 -14.88 -8.97 17.24
CA ASN A 346 -13.94 -8.02 16.63
C ASN A 346 -12.61 -8.74 16.37
N ASN A 347 -12.03 -8.66 15.17
CA ASN A 347 -10.67 -9.15 14.92
C ASN A 347 -9.99 -8.55 13.67
N GLY A 348 -8.65 -8.51 13.75
CA GLY A 348 -7.68 -8.60 12.64
C GLY A 348 -7.56 -7.42 11.68
N TRP A 349 -8.66 -6.83 11.26
CA TRP A 349 -8.66 -5.81 10.22
C TRP A 349 -8.08 -4.49 10.72
N LYS A 350 -7.48 -3.76 9.79
CA LYS A 350 -7.07 -2.39 10.00
C LYS A 350 -8.29 -1.48 9.82
N GLN A 351 -8.35 -0.43 10.63
CA GLN A 351 -9.33 0.63 10.52
C GLN A 351 -8.77 1.75 9.66
N CYS A 352 -9.64 2.65 9.25
CA CYS A 352 -9.23 3.83 8.52
C CYS A 352 -9.24 5.05 9.45
N VAL A 353 -8.21 5.87 9.32
CA VAL A 353 -8.07 7.13 10.06
C VAL A 353 -8.07 8.26 9.05
N TRP A 354 -8.99 9.20 9.22
CA TRP A 354 -9.08 10.42 8.43
C TRP A 354 -8.70 11.61 9.32
N PHE A 355 -7.56 12.23 9.06
CA PHE A 355 -7.09 13.38 9.83
C PHE A 355 -7.85 14.66 9.44
N THR A 356 -8.20 15.47 10.43
CA THR A 356 -8.79 16.79 10.20
C THR A 356 -7.75 17.77 9.65
N LYS A 357 -8.20 18.80 8.95
CA LYS A 357 -7.33 19.87 8.43
C LYS A 357 -6.83 20.76 9.58
N GLY A 358 -5.57 21.21 9.50
CA GLY A 358 -4.99 22.18 10.43
C GLY A 358 -4.86 21.64 11.87
N LYS A 359 -5.11 22.50 12.86
CA LYS A 359 -4.97 22.24 14.31
C LYS A 359 -6.05 21.31 14.90
N GLY A 360 -6.88 20.71 14.04
CA GLY A 360 -8.11 20.08 14.45
C GLY A 360 -9.25 21.05 14.75
N ILE A 361 -10.39 20.48 15.14
CA ILE A 361 -11.65 21.22 15.33
C ILE A 361 -11.97 21.23 16.82
N PRO A 362 -11.86 22.38 17.51
CA PRO A 362 -12.22 22.46 18.92
C PRO A 362 -13.73 22.28 19.08
N VAL A 363 -14.14 21.53 20.10
CA VAL A 363 -15.53 21.18 20.38
C VAL A 363 -15.81 21.22 21.87
N SER A 364 -16.96 21.76 22.23
CA SER A 364 -17.52 21.73 23.58
C SER A 364 -18.49 20.57 23.72
N LYS A 365 -18.63 20.03 24.92
CA LYS A 365 -19.64 19.02 25.22
C LYS A 365 -21.03 19.54 24.83
N ASP A 366 -21.81 18.67 24.21
CA ASP A 366 -23.14 18.93 23.67
C ASP A 366 -23.19 19.88 22.45
N GLU A 367 -22.04 20.30 21.90
CA GLU A 367 -21.96 21.04 20.64
C GLU A 367 -22.32 20.16 19.44
N ASP A 368 -23.08 20.71 18.50
CA ASP A 368 -23.44 20.06 17.24
C ASP A 368 -22.46 20.45 16.13
N ILE A 369 -21.84 19.43 15.53
CA ILE A 369 -20.82 19.60 14.48
C ILE A 369 -21.38 19.00 13.20
N CYS A 370 -21.11 19.67 12.09
CA CYS A 370 -21.50 19.21 10.78
C CYS A 370 -20.31 18.57 10.05
N MET A 371 -20.55 17.46 9.39
CA MET A 371 -19.56 16.81 8.53
C MET A 371 -20.24 16.35 7.23
N ASP A 372 -19.72 16.82 6.10
CA ASP A 372 -20.11 16.34 4.79
C ASP A 372 -19.36 15.05 4.50
N ALA A 373 -20.08 14.02 4.07
CA ALA A 373 -19.52 12.76 3.66
C ALA A 373 -19.92 12.48 2.21
N SER A 374 -18.97 12.01 1.42
CA SER A 374 -19.22 11.62 0.03
C SER A 374 -18.52 10.31 -0.29
N HIS A 375 -19.04 9.56 -1.25
CA HIS A 375 -18.36 8.41 -1.81
C HIS A 375 -18.39 8.43 -3.34
N THR A 376 -17.33 7.89 -3.93
CA THR A 376 -17.26 7.56 -5.36
C THR A 376 -17.46 6.05 -5.54
N ASP A 377 -17.15 5.52 -6.72
CA ASP A 377 -17.11 4.07 -6.97
C ASP A 377 -16.06 3.33 -6.13
N ILE A 378 -15.00 4.01 -5.67
CA ILE A 378 -13.82 3.39 -5.06
C ILE A 378 -13.32 4.04 -3.77
N SER A 379 -13.93 5.13 -3.31
CA SER A 379 -13.41 5.88 -2.14
C SER A 379 -14.53 6.53 -1.33
N ILE A 380 -14.29 6.73 -0.04
CA ILE A 380 -15.16 7.50 0.85
C ILE A 380 -14.33 8.66 1.45
N SER A 381 -14.87 9.87 1.38
CA SER A 381 -14.23 11.08 1.89
C SER A 381 -15.10 11.82 2.90
N TYR A 382 -14.44 12.51 3.83
CA TYR A 382 -15.09 13.28 4.89
C TYR A 382 -14.54 14.70 4.92
N ASP A 383 -15.42 15.69 5.02
CA ASP A 383 -15.04 17.08 5.20
C ASP A 383 -15.86 17.73 6.30
N PHE A 384 -15.18 18.40 7.22
CA PHE A 384 -15.82 19.15 8.29
C PHE A 384 -16.02 20.62 7.94
N ASN A 385 -15.33 21.14 6.92
CA ASN A 385 -15.40 22.54 6.51
C ASN A 385 -15.09 22.69 5.02
N ALA A 386 -16.10 23.12 4.25
CA ALA A 386 -16.03 23.34 2.79
C ALA A 386 -15.06 24.45 2.34
N HIS A 387 -14.36 25.14 3.26
CA HIS A 387 -13.39 26.17 2.93
C HIS A 387 -12.03 25.56 2.63
N THR A 388 -11.79 25.27 1.35
CA THR A 388 -10.48 24.86 0.83
C THR A 388 -9.61 26.09 0.61
N GLN A 389 -8.63 26.32 1.48
CA GLN A 389 -7.39 26.94 1.03
C GLN A 389 -6.51 25.87 0.40
N ASP A 390 -5.94 26.20 -0.76
CA ASP A 390 -5.01 25.33 -1.47
C ASP A 390 -3.71 25.19 -0.68
N SER A 391 -3.35 23.94 -0.37
CA SER A 391 -2.05 23.61 0.21
C SER A 391 -1.00 23.49 -0.89
N HIS A 392 0.20 24.01 -0.68
CA HIS A 392 1.32 23.82 -1.61
C HIS A 392 1.82 22.37 -1.59
N ILE A 393 1.87 21.75 -0.41
CA ILE A 393 2.38 20.39 -0.23
C ILE A 393 1.44 19.59 0.67
N THR A 394 1.23 18.32 0.31
CA THR A 394 0.55 17.34 1.16
C THR A 394 1.50 16.18 1.45
N LEU A 395 1.70 15.80 2.72
CA LEU A 395 2.62 14.73 3.13
C LEU A 395 1.87 13.60 3.85
N SER A 396 2.54 12.46 4.00
CA SER A 396 2.09 11.37 4.88
C SER A 396 2.08 11.80 6.36
N PRO A 397 1.17 11.26 7.20
CA PRO A 397 1.13 11.58 8.63
C PRO A 397 2.46 11.32 9.34
N GLU A 398 3.14 10.23 8.98
CA GLU A 398 4.46 9.87 9.52
C GLU A 398 5.51 10.92 9.20
N ARG A 399 5.49 11.47 7.98
CA ARG A 399 6.39 12.54 7.55
C ARG A 399 6.12 13.83 8.33
N ILE A 400 4.85 14.16 8.56
CA ILE A 400 4.45 15.31 9.38
C ILE A 400 4.99 15.16 10.81
N ALA A 401 4.87 13.99 11.43
CA ALA A 401 5.42 13.78 12.77
C ALA A 401 6.95 13.86 12.81
N ILE A 402 7.67 13.40 11.79
CA ILE A 402 9.14 13.56 11.72
C ILE A 402 9.51 15.04 11.72
N TYR A 403 8.85 15.86 10.89
CA TYR A 403 9.12 17.29 10.85
C TYR A 403 8.73 18.01 12.14
N GLY A 404 7.70 17.53 12.84
CA GLY A 404 7.32 18.03 14.17
C GLY A 404 8.13 17.44 15.33
N ASP A 405 9.19 16.65 15.08
CA ASP A 405 10.04 16.08 16.13
C ASP A 405 11.25 16.98 16.40
N ASN A 406 11.22 17.67 17.55
CA ASN A 406 12.24 18.62 17.97
C ASN A 406 13.64 17.97 18.10
N HIS A 407 13.72 16.70 18.53
CA HIS A 407 15.00 16.03 18.66
C HIS A 407 15.60 15.72 17.29
N TRP A 408 14.76 15.33 16.35
CA TRP A 408 15.16 15.11 14.96
C TRP A 408 15.58 16.42 14.29
N SER A 409 14.77 17.48 14.39
CA SER A 409 15.05 18.77 13.74
C SER A 409 16.35 19.39 14.25
N LEU A 410 16.55 19.44 15.58
CA LEU A 410 17.77 19.94 16.21
C LEU A 410 19.01 19.12 15.84
N SER A 411 18.86 17.80 15.71
CA SER A 411 19.97 16.92 15.29
C SER A 411 20.38 17.19 13.85
N MET A 412 19.41 17.39 12.95
CA MET A 412 19.66 17.74 11.55
C MET A 412 20.31 19.12 11.44
N LEU A 413 19.80 20.13 12.16
CA LEU A 413 20.40 21.47 12.16
C LEU A 413 21.83 21.49 12.67
N LYS A 414 22.09 20.74 13.73
CA LYS A 414 23.45 20.58 14.25
C LYS A 414 24.37 19.93 13.22
N ALA A 415 23.90 18.89 12.51
CA ALA A 415 24.67 18.24 11.45
C ALA A 415 24.97 19.19 10.28
N ILE A 416 23.97 19.97 9.82
CA ILE A 416 24.13 21.00 8.78
C ILE A 416 25.14 22.06 9.23
N SER A 417 25.02 22.55 10.46
CA SER A 417 25.92 23.57 11.01
C SER A 417 27.38 23.09 11.09
N TYR A 418 27.61 21.82 11.40
CA TYR A 418 28.95 21.23 11.36
C TYR A 418 29.46 21.07 9.93
N ALA A 419 28.60 20.65 9.00
CA ALA A 419 28.95 20.45 7.60
C ALA A 419 29.35 21.78 6.91
N LEU A 420 28.74 22.89 7.32
CA LEU A 420 29.02 24.24 6.82
C LEU A 420 30.20 24.93 7.53
N LYS A 421 30.76 24.34 8.59
CA LYS A 421 31.74 25.02 9.44
C LYS A 421 33.05 25.25 8.68
N GLY A 422 33.46 26.51 8.55
CA GLY A 422 34.73 26.90 7.92
C GLY A 422 34.65 27.13 6.42
N GLN A 423 33.44 27.16 5.84
CA GLN A 423 33.21 27.54 4.44
C GLN A 423 32.55 28.93 4.39
N ASP A 424 33.13 29.88 3.64
CA ASP A 424 32.66 31.27 3.61
C ASP A 424 31.38 31.45 2.77
N SER A 425 31.21 30.70 1.68
CA SER A 425 30.01 30.72 0.82
C SER A 425 29.88 29.41 0.02
N PRO A 426 29.59 28.27 0.67
CA PRO A 426 29.52 27.00 -0.03
C PRO A 426 28.28 26.86 -0.91
N LEU A 427 28.43 26.17 -2.04
CA LEU A 427 27.30 25.71 -2.83
C LEU A 427 26.71 24.43 -2.21
N CYS A 428 25.48 24.53 -1.72
CA CYS A 428 24.76 23.42 -1.08
C CYS A 428 23.71 22.83 -2.03
N VAL A 429 23.70 21.51 -2.20
CA VAL A 429 22.71 20.78 -2.99
C VAL A 429 21.94 19.81 -2.10
N ILE A 430 20.61 19.93 -2.07
CA ILE A 430 19.70 19.01 -1.38
C ILE A 430 19.25 17.96 -2.39
N ALA A 431 19.77 16.74 -2.26
CA ALA A 431 19.67 15.67 -3.24
C ALA A 431 18.40 14.80 -3.13
N ASP A 432 17.36 15.31 -2.50
CA ASP A 432 16.11 14.60 -2.24
C ASP A 432 14.91 15.56 -2.23
N ASP A 433 13.78 15.14 -1.66
CA ASP A 433 12.55 15.92 -1.58
C ASP A 433 12.35 16.60 -0.22
N SER A 434 13.40 16.73 0.60
CA SER A 434 13.30 17.31 1.94
C SER A 434 13.15 18.83 1.90
N VAL A 435 11.95 19.31 2.24
CA VAL A 435 11.68 20.73 2.43
C VAL A 435 12.32 21.26 3.71
N PHE A 436 12.42 20.43 4.76
CA PHE A 436 13.10 20.81 6.00
C PHE A 436 14.57 21.12 5.73
N LEU A 437 15.31 20.22 5.08
CA LEU A 437 16.74 20.45 4.78
C LEU A 437 16.96 21.67 3.89
N SER A 438 16.04 21.91 2.94
CA SER A 438 16.11 23.08 2.06
C SER A 438 15.99 24.39 2.83
N VAL A 439 15.00 24.49 3.72
CA VAL A 439 14.78 25.65 4.60
C VAL A 439 15.92 25.78 5.62
N ALA A 440 16.31 24.68 6.26
CA ALA A 440 17.38 24.65 7.25
C ALA A 440 18.73 25.08 6.68
N ALA A 441 19.11 24.57 5.50
CA ALA A 441 20.32 24.99 4.83
C ALA A 441 20.28 26.48 4.47
N ALA A 442 19.16 26.98 3.94
CA ALA A 442 19.01 28.39 3.60
C ALA A 442 19.03 29.33 4.83
N HIS A 443 18.50 28.86 5.96
CA HIS A 443 18.47 29.59 7.22
C HIS A 443 19.85 29.66 7.89
N VAL A 444 20.54 28.52 8.01
CA VAL A 444 21.86 28.43 8.67
C VAL A 444 22.95 29.04 7.79
N ALA A 445 22.90 28.78 6.48
CA ALA A 445 23.92 29.17 5.52
C ALA A 445 23.57 30.51 4.83
N LYS A 446 23.55 31.60 5.60
CA LYS A 446 23.11 32.93 5.12
C LYS A 446 23.90 33.49 3.92
N ALA A 447 25.13 33.01 3.69
CA ALA A 447 25.99 33.39 2.57
C ALA A 447 26.02 32.36 1.43
N SER A 448 25.39 31.19 1.60
CA SER A 448 25.43 30.09 0.63
C SER A 448 24.35 30.19 -0.43
N HIS A 449 24.64 29.61 -1.59
CA HIS A 449 23.65 29.27 -2.61
C HIS A 449 23.14 27.85 -2.35
N VAL A 450 21.82 27.67 -2.32
CA VAL A 450 21.14 26.42 -1.98
C VAL A 450 20.32 25.96 -3.17
N ILE A 451 20.57 24.74 -3.65
CA ILE A 451 19.84 24.13 -4.76
C ILE A 451 19.09 22.89 -4.26
N SER A 452 17.76 22.91 -4.32
CA SER A 452 16.91 21.76 -3.99
C SER A 452 16.47 21.01 -5.23
N LEU A 453 16.70 19.69 -5.29
CA LEU A 453 16.47 18.89 -6.51
C LEU A 453 15.02 18.42 -6.70
N PHE A 454 14.20 18.42 -5.64
CA PHE A 454 12.76 18.06 -5.62
C PHE A 454 12.32 17.11 -6.73
N SER A 455 12.90 15.90 -6.76
CA SER A 455 12.62 14.91 -7.82
C SER A 455 11.16 14.47 -7.88
N GLY A 456 10.48 14.42 -6.73
CA GLY A 456 9.07 14.09 -6.61
C GLY A 456 8.17 15.31 -6.41
N LEU A 457 8.56 16.25 -5.55
CA LEU A 457 7.77 17.47 -5.28
C LEU A 457 7.73 18.43 -6.47
N GLY A 458 8.81 18.46 -7.26
CA GLY A 458 8.95 19.33 -8.43
C GLY A 458 8.62 20.79 -8.13
N ASP A 459 7.77 21.38 -8.99
CA ASP A 459 7.44 22.81 -8.96
C ASP A 459 6.69 23.20 -7.65
N LYS A 460 5.99 22.25 -7.01
CA LYS A 460 5.33 22.49 -5.71
C LYS A 460 6.34 22.76 -4.60
N GLY A 461 7.49 22.07 -4.62
CA GLY A 461 8.58 22.31 -3.68
C GLY A 461 9.14 23.73 -3.83
N SER A 462 9.34 24.20 -5.07
CA SER A 462 9.77 25.58 -5.33
C SER A 462 8.78 26.63 -4.83
N GLN A 463 7.48 26.43 -5.09
CA GLN A 463 6.43 27.34 -4.64
C GLN A 463 6.35 27.39 -3.11
N TYR A 464 6.53 26.24 -2.46
CA TYR A 464 6.59 26.15 -1.01
C TYR A 464 7.76 26.94 -0.44
N LEU A 465 8.99 26.75 -0.97
CA LEU A 465 10.17 27.49 -0.50
C LEU A 465 9.99 29.00 -0.66
N GLN A 466 9.39 29.45 -1.76
CA GLN A 466 9.06 30.87 -1.96
C GLN A 466 8.09 31.39 -0.91
N ALA A 467 7.10 30.58 -0.53
CA ALA A 467 6.04 30.99 0.39
C ALA A 467 6.47 31.03 1.87
N VAL A 468 7.52 30.31 2.26
CA VAL A 468 8.06 30.31 3.64
C VAL A 468 9.35 31.14 3.81
N ALA A 469 9.87 31.75 2.74
CA ALA A 469 11.15 32.44 2.72
C ALA A 469 11.28 33.57 3.76
N ASP A 470 10.31 34.50 3.76
CA ASP A 470 10.35 35.68 4.63
C ASP A 470 10.38 35.31 6.12
N GLU A 471 9.56 34.33 6.51
CA GLU A 471 9.40 33.85 7.88
C GLU A 471 10.63 33.07 8.37
N ASN A 472 11.38 32.47 7.43
CA ASN A 472 12.62 31.75 7.73
C ASN A 472 13.88 32.60 7.51
N GLY A 473 13.74 33.88 7.13
CA GLY A 473 14.83 34.84 7.03
C GLY A 473 15.84 34.58 5.91
N TYR A 474 15.44 33.92 4.82
CA TYR A 474 16.28 33.74 3.62
C TYR A 474 15.67 34.42 2.39
N SER A 475 16.50 34.65 1.38
CA SER A 475 16.08 35.30 0.13
C SER A 475 16.20 34.33 -1.05
N MET A 476 15.26 34.44 -1.98
CA MET A 476 15.10 33.52 -3.11
C MET A 476 16.12 33.73 -4.23
N ASP A 477 16.92 34.80 -4.18
CA ASP A 477 18.11 34.97 -5.03
C ASP A 477 19.20 33.92 -4.73
N ARG A 478 19.20 33.37 -3.51
CA ARG A 478 20.16 32.36 -3.05
C ARG A 478 19.58 30.95 -2.99
N VAL A 479 18.28 30.78 -3.17
CA VAL A 479 17.60 29.50 -3.06
C VAL A 479 16.95 29.16 -4.40
N GLN A 480 17.45 28.12 -5.04
CA GLN A 480 16.95 27.62 -6.31
C GLN A 480 16.33 26.23 -6.13
N ALA A 481 15.24 25.97 -6.84
CA ALA A 481 14.71 24.62 -6.99
C ALA A 481 14.91 24.16 -8.44
N VAL A 482 15.49 22.98 -8.64
CA VAL A 482 15.68 22.36 -9.95
C VAL A 482 14.81 21.13 -10.01
N ASN A 483 13.83 21.08 -10.92
CA ASN A 483 12.96 19.92 -11.07
C ASN A 483 13.68 18.79 -11.80
N THR A 484 14.33 17.89 -11.03
CA THR A 484 15.17 16.83 -11.61
C THR A 484 14.42 15.73 -12.36
N ARG A 485 13.09 15.71 -12.28
CA ARG A 485 12.25 14.83 -13.11
C ARG A 485 12.23 15.24 -14.58
N LYS A 486 12.44 16.55 -14.85
CA LYS A 486 12.42 17.13 -16.19
C LYS A 486 13.81 17.29 -16.80
N SER A 487 14.85 17.45 -15.98
CA SER A 487 16.24 17.65 -16.42
C SER A 487 17.23 17.21 -15.35
N GLN A 488 18.34 16.59 -15.73
CA GLN A 488 19.43 16.33 -14.78
C GLN A 488 20.07 17.66 -14.33
N LEU A 489 20.61 17.70 -13.11
CA LEU A 489 21.40 18.83 -12.63
C LEU A 489 22.66 18.95 -13.51
N THR A 490 22.95 20.16 -13.98
CA THR A 490 24.10 20.44 -14.84
C THR A 490 25.01 21.50 -14.22
N MET A 491 26.24 21.62 -14.73
CA MET A 491 27.15 22.70 -14.33
C MET A 491 26.60 24.10 -14.66
N ASN A 492 25.62 24.23 -15.55
CA ASN A 492 24.99 25.53 -15.80
C ASN A 492 24.09 25.94 -14.63
N ASP A 493 23.39 24.98 -14.02
CA ASP A 493 22.53 25.22 -12.86
C ASP A 493 23.35 25.63 -11.62
N THR A 494 24.61 25.21 -11.56
CA THR A 494 25.54 25.59 -10.48
C THR A 494 26.37 26.83 -10.80
N HIS A 495 26.06 27.55 -11.88
CA HIS A 495 26.87 28.68 -12.38
C HIS A 495 28.36 28.34 -12.57
N GLN A 496 28.64 27.11 -13.02
CA GLN A 496 29.97 26.53 -13.19
C GLN A 496 30.75 26.33 -11.87
N ASN A 497 30.11 26.49 -10.72
CA ASN A 497 30.70 26.18 -9.42
C ASN A 497 30.57 24.69 -9.09
N LYS A 498 31.54 24.21 -8.32
CA LYS A 498 31.51 22.86 -7.74
C LYS A 498 30.65 22.85 -6.49
N VAL A 499 30.04 21.70 -6.21
CA VAL A 499 29.18 21.49 -5.03
C VAL A 499 30.05 21.18 -3.83
N ASP A 500 29.98 22.03 -2.81
CA ASP A 500 30.76 21.91 -1.58
C ASP A 500 30.05 21.10 -0.49
N LEU A 501 28.72 21.05 -0.56
CA LEU A 501 27.89 20.36 0.39
C LEU A 501 26.73 19.65 -0.31
N LEU A 502 26.72 18.31 -0.25
CA LEU A 502 25.63 17.48 -0.77
C LEU A 502 24.87 16.86 0.40
N ILE A 503 23.62 17.27 0.60
CA ILE A 503 22.79 16.85 1.75
C ILE A 503 21.57 16.08 1.28
N ALA A 504 21.13 15.08 2.04
CA ALA A 504 19.81 14.47 1.96
C ALA A 504 19.35 13.96 3.33
N GLU A 505 18.05 13.77 3.48
CA GLU A 505 17.42 13.09 4.61
C GLU A 505 17.46 11.55 4.45
N PRO A 506 17.85 11.03 3.29
CA PRO A 506 17.00 10.59 2.16
C PRO A 506 15.48 10.51 2.35
N PHE A 507 14.75 11.49 1.81
CA PHE A 507 13.31 11.45 1.61
C PHE A 507 12.95 11.65 0.14
N TYR A 508 12.17 10.73 -0.44
CA TYR A 508 11.71 10.81 -1.84
C TYR A 508 10.19 10.80 -1.89
N PHE A 509 9.61 11.89 -2.39
CA PHE A 509 8.16 12.07 -2.39
C PHE A 509 7.49 11.02 -3.29
N GLY A 510 6.44 10.36 -2.80
CA GLY A 510 5.77 9.26 -3.49
C GLY A 510 6.45 7.89 -3.36
N ALA A 511 7.64 7.81 -2.74
CA ALA A 511 8.27 6.56 -2.32
C ALA A 511 8.09 6.31 -0.80
N GLU A 512 7.15 7.00 -0.18
CA GLU A 512 6.78 6.85 1.22
C GLU A 512 6.21 5.45 1.47
N GLY A 513 6.62 4.81 2.58
CA GLY A 513 6.19 3.44 2.90
C GLY A 513 6.95 2.33 2.15
N MET A 514 7.91 2.67 1.30
CA MET A 514 8.81 1.69 0.67
C MET A 514 9.86 1.15 1.65
N LEU A 515 10.56 0.08 1.24
CA LEU A 515 11.56 -0.58 2.09
C LEU A 515 12.69 0.37 2.52
N PRO A 516 13.27 0.24 3.72
CA PRO A 516 14.25 1.20 4.26
C PRO A 516 15.47 1.45 3.35
N TRP A 517 15.88 0.46 2.55
CA TRP A 517 17.02 0.60 1.63
C TRP A 517 16.71 1.39 0.37
N HIS A 518 15.46 1.79 0.09
CA HIS A 518 15.19 2.76 -0.98
C HIS A 518 15.81 4.13 -0.71
N GLY A 519 16.07 4.45 0.57
CA GLY A 519 16.90 5.62 0.94
C GLY A 519 18.32 5.56 0.36
N LEU A 520 18.80 4.39 -0.08
CA LEU A 520 20.09 4.24 -0.76
C LEU A 520 20.10 4.90 -2.15
N GLN A 521 18.96 5.33 -2.69
CA GLN A 521 18.91 6.17 -3.88
C GLN A 521 19.81 7.41 -3.75
N PHE A 522 20.02 7.91 -2.52
CA PHE A 522 20.96 8.99 -2.26
C PHE A 522 22.40 8.64 -2.69
N TRP A 523 22.89 7.43 -2.42
CA TRP A 523 24.22 7.00 -2.87
C TRP A 523 24.33 6.96 -4.39
N SER A 524 23.27 6.53 -5.07
CA SER A 524 23.22 6.57 -6.54
C SER A 524 23.28 8.01 -7.04
N LYS A 525 22.48 8.92 -6.47
CA LYS A 525 22.49 10.34 -6.84
C LYS A 525 23.85 10.99 -6.56
N ARG A 526 24.46 10.73 -5.40
CA ARG A 526 25.82 11.19 -5.07
C ARG A 526 26.84 10.71 -6.10
N THR A 527 26.75 9.46 -6.54
CA THR A 527 27.65 8.89 -7.55
C THR A 527 27.46 9.56 -8.91
N MET A 528 26.21 9.85 -9.30
CA MET A 528 25.92 10.57 -10.54
C MET A 528 26.45 12.01 -10.52
N LEU A 529 26.47 12.64 -9.34
CA LEU A 529 26.95 14.01 -9.16
C LEU A 529 28.46 14.09 -8.89
N ASP A 530 29.19 12.98 -8.89
CA ASP A 530 30.61 12.92 -8.50
C ASP A 530 31.48 13.92 -9.27
N SER A 531 31.24 14.06 -10.58
CA SER A 531 31.95 15.04 -11.42
C SER A 531 31.62 16.50 -11.11
N MET A 532 30.57 16.78 -10.33
CA MET A 532 30.14 18.12 -9.92
C MET A 532 30.56 18.47 -8.49
N LEU A 533 31.03 17.51 -7.70
CA LEU A 533 31.51 17.73 -6.34
C LEU A 533 32.87 18.44 -6.35
N SER A 534 33.13 19.27 -5.35
CA SER A 534 34.47 19.76 -5.03
C SER A 534 35.32 18.64 -4.41
N GLU A 535 36.65 18.79 -4.42
CA GLU A 535 37.56 17.75 -3.89
C GLU A 535 37.33 17.48 -2.40
N ASP A 536 36.99 18.52 -1.64
CA ASP A 536 36.69 18.48 -0.21
C ASP A 536 35.19 18.54 0.11
N ALA A 537 34.34 18.14 -0.85
CA ALA A 537 32.89 18.20 -0.69
C ALA A 537 32.41 17.39 0.53
N CYS A 538 31.63 18.05 1.39
CA CYS A 538 31.01 17.40 2.52
C CYS A 538 29.72 16.67 2.08
N ILE A 539 29.56 15.42 2.48
CA ILE A 539 28.40 14.58 2.14
C ILE A 539 27.62 14.24 3.42
N MET A 540 26.32 14.54 3.44
CA MET A 540 25.42 14.26 4.56
C MET A 540 24.17 13.54 4.06
N PRO A 541 23.82 12.34 4.58
CA PRO A 541 24.58 11.56 5.54
C PRO A 541 25.87 10.98 4.92
N CYS A 542 26.95 10.94 5.70
CA CYS A 542 28.22 10.35 5.25
C CYS A 542 28.23 8.81 5.35
N LYS A 543 27.29 8.22 6.10
CA LYS A 543 27.20 6.78 6.35
C LYS A 543 25.76 6.37 6.68
N GLY A 544 25.37 5.17 6.23
CA GLY A 544 24.13 4.51 6.58
C GLY A 544 24.42 3.14 7.18
N VAL A 545 23.60 2.70 8.14
CA VAL A 545 23.73 1.38 8.77
C VAL A 545 22.36 0.73 8.83
N LEU A 546 22.18 -0.35 8.08
CA LEU A 546 21.00 -1.20 8.21
C LEU A 546 21.17 -2.09 9.44
N LYS A 547 20.22 -2.01 10.38
CA LYS A 547 20.19 -2.84 11.58
C LYS A 547 19.01 -3.79 11.50
N ALA A 548 19.21 -5.02 11.98
CA ALA A 548 18.16 -6.02 12.11
C ALA A 548 18.08 -6.49 13.56
N CYS A 549 16.86 -6.77 14.03
CA CYS A 549 16.59 -7.32 15.35
C CYS A 549 15.60 -8.47 15.20
N ALA A 550 15.92 -9.63 15.79
CA ALA A 550 14.96 -10.73 15.88
C ALA A 550 13.92 -10.39 16.94
N MET A 551 12.64 -10.50 16.58
CA MET A 551 11.52 -10.18 17.47
C MET A 551 10.49 -11.32 17.45
N SER A 552 9.91 -11.60 18.61
CA SER A 552 8.75 -12.49 18.75
C SER A 552 7.51 -11.61 18.83
N LEU A 553 6.67 -11.64 17.79
CA LEU A 553 5.45 -10.84 17.71
C LEU A 553 4.23 -11.77 17.83
N PRO A 554 3.46 -11.73 18.93
CA PRO A 554 2.40 -12.70 19.19
C PRO A 554 1.28 -12.80 18.15
N LYS A 555 1.07 -11.76 17.32
CA LYS A 555 0.04 -11.72 16.27
C LYS A 555 0.60 -11.74 14.85
N LEU A 556 1.81 -11.22 14.60
CA LEU A 556 2.47 -11.36 13.30
C LEU A 556 3.05 -12.77 13.10
N SER A 557 3.25 -13.53 14.18
CA SER A 557 3.63 -14.94 14.12
C SER A 557 2.53 -15.85 13.54
N ASP A 558 1.28 -15.39 13.47
CA ASP A 558 0.19 -16.17 12.85
C ASP A 558 0.23 -16.06 11.31
N THR A 559 1.07 -15.18 10.76
CA THR A 559 1.32 -15.03 9.32
C THR A 559 2.56 -15.83 8.91
N TYR A 560 2.40 -17.15 8.77
CA TYR A 560 3.46 -18.01 8.22
C TYR A 560 3.40 -18.04 6.70
N THR A 561 4.48 -17.59 6.03
CA THR A 561 4.88 -18.22 4.76
C THR A 561 6.02 -19.19 5.09
N ILE A 562 5.70 -20.46 5.28
CA ILE A 562 6.70 -21.53 5.37
C ILE A 562 6.93 -22.04 3.95
N MET A 563 8.02 -21.61 3.31
CA MET A 563 8.80 -22.55 2.51
C MET A 563 9.82 -23.16 3.48
N GLU A 564 9.55 -24.41 3.86
CA GLU A 564 10.45 -25.22 4.66
C GLU A 564 11.65 -25.62 3.77
N PHE A 565 12.86 -25.19 4.15
CA PHE A 565 14.09 -25.73 3.58
C PHE A 565 14.72 -26.67 4.60
N ASP A 566 14.87 -27.93 4.20
CA ASP A 566 15.55 -28.98 4.95
C ASP A 566 17.07 -28.73 4.96
N PHE A 567 17.58 -28.21 6.07
CA PHE A 567 19.01 -27.92 6.29
C PHE A 567 19.89 -29.16 6.53
N LEU A 568 19.36 -30.38 6.42
CA LEU A 568 20.16 -31.61 6.49
C LEU A 568 20.83 -31.96 5.15
N LYS A 569 20.56 -31.22 4.07
CA LYS A 569 21.20 -31.41 2.75
C LYS A 569 22.21 -30.31 2.44
N PRO A 570 23.38 -30.63 1.86
CA PRO A 570 24.48 -29.66 1.74
C PRO A 570 24.27 -28.71 0.56
N LEU A 571 24.48 -27.42 0.82
CA LEU A 571 24.82 -26.42 -0.20
C LEU A 571 26.28 -25.98 0.04
N SER A 572 27.15 -26.17 -0.93
CA SER A 572 28.50 -25.58 -1.01
C SER A 572 28.64 -24.88 -2.37
N SER A 573 29.37 -23.77 -2.55
CA SER A 573 30.41 -23.16 -1.73
C SER A 573 30.29 -21.62 -1.61
N CYS A 574 30.30 -21.16 -0.36
CA CYS A 574 31.00 -20.01 0.23
C CYS A 574 31.01 -18.63 -0.48
N GLN A 575 30.39 -17.62 0.16
CA GLN A 575 31.06 -16.36 0.54
C GLN A 575 30.54 -15.81 1.90
N GLY A 576 31.47 -15.57 2.82
CA GLY A 576 31.44 -14.69 4.01
C GLY A 576 30.34 -14.85 5.09
N LYS A 577 30.69 -15.33 6.30
CA LYS A 577 29.88 -15.15 7.52
C LYS A 577 30.73 -14.48 8.61
N ALA A 578 30.22 -13.40 9.20
CA ALA A 578 30.69 -12.90 10.50
C ALA A 578 29.93 -13.64 11.61
N LYS A 579 30.65 -14.12 12.63
CA LYS A 579 30.06 -14.76 13.80
C LYS A 579 29.58 -13.67 14.76
N VAL A 580 28.27 -13.51 14.92
CA VAL A 580 27.69 -12.71 16.01
C VAL A 580 27.57 -13.64 17.21
N ALA A 581 28.38 -13.40 18.24
CA ALA A 581 28.23 -14.08 19.52
C ALA A 581 27.19 -13.33 20.36
N TYR A 582 26.19 -14.05 20.85
CA TYR A 582 25.23 -13.54 21.82
C TYR A 582 25.67 -13.99 23.22
N SER A 583 25.98 -13.04 24.11
CA SER A 583 25.98 -13.29 25.55
C SER A 583 24.71 -12.67 26.11
N SER A 584 23.84 -13.50 26.66
CA SER A 584 22.84 -13.06 27.63
C SER A 584 23.58 -12.50 28.85
N ILE A 585 23.13 -11.35 29.34
CA ILE A 585 23.58 -10.58 30.53
C ILE A 585 24.28 -9.26 30.15
N GLU A 586 23.56 -8.17 30.48
CA GLU A 586 23.99 -6.77 30.67
C GLU A 586 24.65 -6.02 29.50
N LEU A 587 23.94 -5.00 29.03
CA LEU A 587 24.37 -4.02 28.02
C LEU A 587 25.40 -3.05 28.61
N ALA A 588 26.68 -3.46 28.59
CA ALA A 588 27.79 -2.54 28.42
C ALA A 588 28.99 -3.29 27.83
N CYS A 589 29.40 -2.97 26.59
CA CYS A 589 30.79 -2.59 26.33
C CYS A 589 31.07 -2.12 24.90
N THR A 590 31.95 -1.13 24.91
CA THR A 590 32.77 -0.44 23.92
C THR A 590 33.51 -1.36 22.92
N LEU A 591 33.63 -0.89 21.68
CA LEU A 591 34.54 -1.43 20.67
C LEU A 591 35.95 -0.83 20.87
N THR A 592 36.89 -1.63 21.36
CA THR A 592 38.34 -1.40 21.17
C THR A 592 38.76 -1.97 19.81
N GLY A 593 39.52 -1.17 19.07
CA GLY A 593 39.86 -1.43 17.67
C GLY A 593 40.75 -2.64 17.40
N CYS A 594 40.86 -2.97 16.12
CA CYS A 594 41.99 -3.68 15.56
C CYS A 594 42.26 -3.13 14.16
N ASN A 595 43.44 -2.52 14.03
CA ASN A 595 44.17 -2.37 12.78
C ASN A 595 44.36 -3.72 12.10
N CYS A 596 44.50 -3.71 10.78
CA CYS A 596 45.55 -4.48 10.10
C CYS A 596 45.71 -3.95 8.67
N ASN A 597 46.92 -3.45 8.41
CA ASN A 597 47.71 -3.36 7.17
C ASN A 597 47.04 -3.26 5.81
#